data_AF-A0A506UVQ2-F1
#
_entry.id   AF-A0A506UVQ2-F1
#
_cell.length_a   1.000
_cell.length_b   1.000
_cell.length_c   1.000
_cell.angle_alpha   90.00
_cell.angle_beta   90.00
_cell.angle_gamma   90.00
#
_symmetry.space_group_name_H-M   'P 1'
#
loop_
_entity.id
_entity.type
_entity.pdbx_description
1 polymer ?
#
loop_
_entity_poly.entity_id
_entity_poly.type
_entity_poly.pdbx_seq_one_letter_code
_entity_poly.pdbx_strand_id
1 'polypeptide(L)'
;QQQVVFIFDECHRSQFGEAQKNLKKKFRRFYQFGFTGTPIFPENALGAETTASVFGRELHSYVITDAIRDEKVLKFKVDYNDVRPQFKSLETETDEKKLSAAENHQAFLHPLRIQEITQYIINNFRQKTHRTFPGAKGFNAMLAVSSVEAAKAYYTTFKMLQEEAEKKSGSYKRLRVATIFSFAANEEQSAIGDITDESFDTSAMNSSAKEFLDSAIDDYNNHFKTNFSTDSNGFQNYYRDLAQRVKNQDIDLLIVVGMFLTGFDAPTLNTLFVDKNLRYHGLMQAFSRTNRIYDATKTFGNIVTFRDLERPTIDAITLFGDKNTKNVVLEKSYEEYMQGFTDAATGEAKRGFMAVVSELEQRFPDPASIDSEKE
;
A
#
# COMPACT_ATOMS: atom_id res chain seq x y z
N GLN A 1 -28.16 36.95 2.34
CA GLN A 1 -27.59 35.66 1.90
C GLN A 1 -26.25 35.92 1.23
N GLN A 2 -25.20 35.22 1.64
CA GLN A 2 -23.85 35.35 1.06
C GLN A 2 -23.70 34.46 -0.18
N GLN A 3 -22.76 34.81 -1.05
CA GLN A 3 -22.23 33.91 -2.08
C GLN A 3 -21.12 33.07 -1.42
N VAL A 4 -21.23 31.75 -1.49
CA VAL A 4 -20.30 30.83 -0.82
C VAL A 4 -19.60 29.95 -1.85
N VAL A 5 -18.30 29.73 -1.68
CA VAL A 5 -17.52 28.79 -2.50
C VAL A 5 -17.03 27.66 -1.61
N PHE A 6 -17.34 26.43 -2.00
CA PHE A 6 -16.83 25.21 -1.35
C PHE A 6 -15.77 24.57 -2.22
N ILE A 7 -14.65 24.20 -1.62
CA ILE A 7 -13.59 23.42 -2.25
C ILE A 7 -13.37 22.19 -1.38
N PHE A 8 -13.60 21.02 -1.96
CA PHE A 8 -13.45 19.72 -1.30
C PHE A 8 -12.18 19.04 -1.79
N ASP A 9 -11.41 18.48 -0.86
CA ASP A 9 -10.28 17.61 -1.14
C ASP A 9 -10.68 16.14 -0.91
N GLU A 10 -10.15 15.24 -1.73
CA GLU A 10 -10.53 13.83 -1.84
C GLU A 10 -12.04 13.57 -1.71
N CYS A 11 -12.80 14.23 -2.60
CA CYS A 11 -14.24 14.36 -2.46
C CYS A 11 -15.05 13.05 -2.53
N HIS A 12 -14.43 11.90 -2.86
CA HIS A 12 -15.06 10.57 -2.87
C HIS A 12 -15.37 10.00 -1.47
N ARG A 13 -14.65 10.39 -0.40
CA ARG A 13 -14.71 9.67 0.89
C ARG A 13 -15.90 10.00 1.80
N SER A 14 -16.17 11.28 2.02
CA SER A 14 -17.02 11.71 3.15
C SER A 14 -18.14 12.65 2.75
N GLN A 15 -18.24 12.97 1.46
CA GLN A 15 -19.14 14.00 0.97
C GLN A 15 -20.25 13.44 0.09
N PHE A 16 -20.20 12.17 -0.30
CA PHE A 16 -21.35 11.52 -0.93
C PHE A 16 -22.39 11.22 0.14
N GLY A 17 -23.65 11.61 -0.09
CA GLY A 17 -24.75 11.35 0.83
C GLY A 17 -25.23 12.55 1.64
N GLU A 18 -25.21 12.45 2.97
CA GLU A 18 -25.99 13.35 3.85
C GLU A 18 -25.46 14.79 3.89
N ALA A 19 -24.14 14.97 3.94
CA ALA A 19 -23.52 16.30 3.94
C ALA A 19 -23.90 17.09 2.69
N GLN A 20 -23.85 16.48 1.50
CA GLN A 20 -24.28 17.09 0.24
C GLN A 20 -25.79 17.37 0.20
N LYS A 21 -26.63 16.45 0.69
CA LYS A 21 -28.09 16.69 0.82
C LYS A 21 -28.37 17.91 1.71
N ASN A 22 -27.67 18.01 2.84
CA ASN A 22 -27.80 19.13 3.78
C ASN A 22 -27.27 20.45 3.19
N LEU A 23 -26.16 20.41 2.46
CA LEU A 23 -25.58 21.56 1.77
C LEU A 23 -26.57 22.10 0.73
N LYS A 24 -27.07 21.25 -0.17
CA LYS A 24 -28.08 21.61 -1.19
C LYS A 24 -29.37 22.18 -0.57
N LYS A 25 -29.76 21.70 0.62
CA LYS A 25 -30.96 22.18 1.34
C LYS A 25 -30.75 23.55 2.00
N LYS A 26 -29.59 23.78 2.62
CA LYS A 26 -29.32 24.96 3.45
C LYS A 26 -28.72 26.13 2.67
N PHE A 27 -27.90 25.88 1.65
CA PHE A 27 -27.24 26.92 0.86
C PHE A 27 -27.98 27.21 -0.44
N ARG A 28 -28.38 28.46 -0.65
CA ARG A 28 -29.16 28.89 -1.84
C ARG A 28 -28.31 29.52 -2.95
N ARG A 29 -27.08 29.93 -2.64
CA ARG A 29 -26.13 30.58 -3.56
C ARG A 29 -24.72 30.06 -3.26
N PHE A 30 -24.34 28.99 -3.96
CA PHE A 30 -23.01 28.41 -3.79
C PHE A 30 -22.42 27.91 -5.10
N TYR A 31 -21.10 27.89 -5.15
CA TYR A 31 -20.31 27.13 -6.11
C TYR A 31 -19.58 26.03 -5.34
N GLN A 32 -19.49 24.83 -5.92
CA GLN A 32 -18.72 23.74 -5.32
C GLN A 32 -17.74 23.14 -6.32
N PHE A 33 -16.53 22.89 -5.84
CA PHE A 33 -15.44 22.27 -6.59
C PHE A 33 -14.91 21.09 -5.78
N GLY A 34 -14.55 20.00 -6.46
CA GLY A 34 -13.98 18.81 -5.84
C GLY A 34 -12.67 18.43 -6.52
N PHE A 35 -11.64 18.15 -5.72
CA PHE A 35 -10.43 17.48 -6.14
C PHE A 35 -10.49 16.02 -5.71
N THR A 36 -10.10 15.11 -6.59
CA THR A 36 -9.90 13.71 -6.21
C THR A 36 -8.97 13.02 -7.19
N GLY A 37 -8.12 12.12 -6.67
CA GLY A 37 -7.31 11.23 -7.51
C GLY A 37 -8.09 10.01 -8.02
N THR A 38 -9.27 9.73 -7.45
CA THR A 38 -10.03 8.53 -7.74
C THR A 38 -11.54 8.84 -7.77
N PRO A 39 -12.05 9.38 -8.87
CA PRO A 39 -13.47 9.70 -9.01
C PRO A 39 -14.36 8.46 -8.96
N ILE A 40 -15.64 8.67 -8.61
CA ILE A 40 -16.68 7.67 -8.65
C ILE A 40 -17.36 7.75 -10.03
N PHE A 41 -17.16 6.70 -10.82
CA PHE A 41 -17.79 6.46 -12.11
C PHE A 41 -18.97 5.49 -11.97
N PRO A 42 -19.83 5.35 -12.98
CA PRO A 42 -20.90 4.35 -12.99
C PRO A 42 -20.39 2.91 -12.75
N GLU A 43 -19.20 2.57 -13.21
CA GLU A 43 -18.59 1.24 -13.15
C GLU A 43 -18.20 0.81 -11.72
N ASN A 44 -17.83 1.77 -10.86
CA ASN A 44 -17.46 1.52 -9.47
C ASN A 44 -18.49 2.03 -8.45
N ALA A 45 -19.59 2.62 -8.89
CA ALA A 45 -20.67 3.06 -8.00
C ALA A 45 -21.53 1.88 -7.52
N LEU A 46 -21.64 1.68 -6.21
CA LEU A 46 -22.55 0.69 -5.60
C LEU A 46 -23.97 1.27 -5.43
N GLY A 47 -24.48 1.92 -6.48
CA GLY A 47 -25.74 2.67 -6.42
C GLY A 47 -25.61 4.07 -5.80
N ALA A 48 -24.39 4.52 -5.49
CA ALA A 48 -24.11 5.90 -5.07
C ALA A 48 -24.16 6.90 -6.24
N GLU A 49 -24.25 8.19 -5.90
CA GLU A 49 -24.09 9.28 -6.88
C GLU A 49 -22.65 9.25 -7.46
N THR A 50 -22.51 9.54 -8.76
CA THR A 50 -21.19 9.66 -9.40
C THR A 50 -20.57 11.03 -9.12
N THR A 51 -19.24 11.17 -9.22
CA THR A 51 -18.55 12.46 -9.08
C THR A 51 -19.10 13.49 -10.07
N ALA A 52 -19.38 13.07 -11.30
CA ALA A 52 -19.96 13.93 -12.32
C ALA A 52 -21.38 14.41 -11.95
N SER A 53 -22.20 13.55 -11.33
CA SER A 53 -23.55 13.93 -10.88
C SER A 53 -23.56 14.90 -9.69
N VAL A 54 -22.53 14.85 -8.83
CA VAL A 54 -22.42 15.74 -7.66
C VAL A 54 -21.76 17.07 -8.00
N PHE A 55 -20.64 17.03 -8.74
CA PHE A 55 -19.78 18.20 -8.99
C PHE A 55 -19.93 18.79 -10.40
N GLY A 56 -20.59 18.07 -11.31
CA GLY A 56 -20.76 18.47 -12.70
C GLY A 56 -19.61 18.00 -13.60
N ARG A 57 -19.28 18.80 -14.61
CA ARG A 57 -18.25 18.42 -15.60
C ARG A 57 -16.86 18.37 -14.97
N GLU A 58 -16.03 17.48 -15.50
CA GLU A 58 -14.60 17.52 -15.27
C GLU A 58 -14.01 18.81 -15.86
N LEU A 59 -13.35 19.61 -15.02
CA LEU A 59 -12.76 20.89 -15.45
C LEU A 59 -11.35 20.69 -16.03
N HIS A 60 -10.60 19.74 -15.50
CA HIS A 60 -9.24 19.39 -15.89
C HIS A 60 -8.84 18.06 -15.23
N SER A 61 -8.00 17.25 -15.90
CA SER A 61 -7.39 16.04 -15.36
C SER A 61 -5.86 16.12 -15.37
N TYR A 62 -5.24 15.60 -14.32
CA TYR A 62 -3.82 15.23 -14.31
C TYR A 62 -3.73 13.82 -13.75
N VAL A 63 -3.64 12.83 -14.63
CA VAL A 63 -3.77 11.41 -14.26
C VAL A 63 -2.42 10.80 -13.88
N ILE A 64 -2.46 9.60 -13.30
CA ILE A 64 -1.23 8.91 -12.85
C ILE A 64 -0.24 8.67 -13.99
N THR A 65 -0.69 8.46 -15.22
CA THR A 65 0.20 8.32 -16.38
C THR A 65 0.97 9.58 -16.70
N ASP A 66 0.33 10.75 -16.59
CA ASP A 66 1.01 12.04 -16.73
C ASP A 66 2.02 12.22 -15.61
N ALA A 67 1.63 11.93 -14.36
CA ALA A 67 2.51 12.04 -13.21
C ALA A 67 3.74 11.12 -13.29
N ILE A 68 3.60 9.93 -13.86
CA ILE A 68 4.73 9.01 -14.09
C ILE A 68 5.60 9.51 -15.24
N ARG A 69 5.00 9.96 -16.35
CA ARG A 69 5.73 10.52 -17.50
C ARG A 69 6.55 11.75 -17.10
N ASP A 70 6.02 12.59 -16.22
CA ASP A 70 6.66 13.81 -15.74
C ASP A 70 7.61 13.55 -14.55
N GLU A 71 7.87 12.28 -14.21
CA GLU A 71 8.71 11.83 -13.09
C GLU A 71 8.30 12.45 -11.74
N LYS A 72 7.00 12.73 -11.55
CA LYS A 72 6.44 13.26 -10.29
C LYS A 72 5.99 12.16 -9.33
N VAL A 73 5.68 10.98 -9.86
CA VAL A 73 5.43 9.77 -9.09
C VAL A 73 6.12 8.58 -9.75
N LEU A 74 6.44 7.58 -8.94
CA LEU A 74 7.09 6.36 -9.41
C LEU A 74 6.08 5.34 -9.95
N LYS A 75 6.57 4.40 -10.76
CA LYS A 75 5.81 3.23 -11.25
C LYS A 75 5.56 2.22 -10.12
N PHE A 76 4.74 1.22 -10.40
CA PHE A 76 4.50 0.08 -9.51
C PHE A 76 5.07 -1.22 -10.07
N LYS A 77 5.76 -1.98 -9.22
CA LYS A 77 6.05 -3.39 -9.46
C LYS A 77 5.08 -4.25 -8.67
N VAL A 78 4.08 -4.81 -9.34
CA VAL A 78 3.03 -5.62 -8.70
C VAL A 78 3.31 -7.10 -8.95
N ASP A 79 3.55 -7.84 -7.87
CA ASP A 79 3.86 -9.27 -7.89
C ASP A 79 2.89 -10.05 -7.01
N TYR A 80 2.20 -11.04 -7.58
CA TYR A 80 1.51 -12.08 -6.80
C TYR A 80 2.51 -13.18 -6.41
N ASN A 81 2.72 -13.37 -5.11
CA ASN A 81 3.64 -14.35 -4.57
C ASN A 81 3.03 -15.77 -4.58
N ASP A 82 2.94 -16.38 -5.76
CA ASP A 82 2.33 -17.70 -6.00
C ASP A 82 3.21 -18.87 -5.55
N VAL A 83 3.40 -19.02 -4.24
CA VAL A 83 4.28 -20.05 -3.65
C VAL A 83 3.56 -21.00 -2.70
N ARG A 84 2.22 -20.95 -2.65
CA ARG A 84 1.39 -21.69 -1.68
C ARG A 84 0.33 -22.54 -2.38
N PRO A 85 0.70 -23.70 -2.97
CA PRO A 85 -0.23 -24.55 -3.72
C PRO A 85 -1.48 -24.94 -2.94
N GLN A 86 -1.37 -25.18 -1.62
CA GLN A 86 -2.48 -25.53 -0.75
C GLN A 86 -3.57 -24.44 -0.67
N PHE A 87 -3.17 -23.17 -0.74
CA PHE A 87 -4.08 -22.03 -0.58
C PHE A 87 -4.38 -21.32 -1.90
N LYS A 88 -3.76 -21.73 -3.01
CA LYS A 88 -3.88 -21.07 -4.32
C LYS A 88 -5.31 -20.89 -4.79
N SER A 89 -6.18 -21.89 -4.61
CA SER A 89 -7.59 -21.78 -5.00
C SER A 89 -8.36 -20.73 -4.20
N LEU A 90 -7.97 -20.48 -2.95
CA LEU A 90 -8.54 -19.42 -2.12
C LEU A 90 -7.94 -18.06 -2.49
N GLU A 91 -6.63 -18.01 -2.74
CA GLU A 91 -5.90 -16.78 -3.11
C GLU A 91 -6.27 -16.24 -4.50
N THR A 92 -6.78 -17.10 -5.38
CA THR A 92 -7.21 -16.76 -6.76
C THR A 92 -8.73 -16.67 -6.93
N GLU A 93 -9.51 -16.86 -5.85
CA GLU A 93 -10.97 -16.74 -5.92
C GLU A 93 -11.39 -15.30 -6.25
N THR A 94 -12.41 -15.17 -7.10
CA THR A 94 -12.88 -13.89 -7.62
C THR A 94 -14.27 -13.52 -7.10
N ASP A 95 -15.05 -14.51 -6.64
CA ASP A 95 -16.38 -14.30 -6.06
C ASP A 95 -16.27 -13.61 -4.68
N GLU A 96 -16.84 -12.41 -4.58
CA GLU A 96 -16.77 -11.59 -3.37
C GLU A 96 -17.45 -12.24 -2.16
N LYS A 97 -18.56 -12.95 -2.36
CA LYS A 97 -19.27 -13.63 -1.27
C LYS A 97 -18.41 -14.74 -0.70
N LYS A 98 -17.80 -15.56 -1.56
CA LYS A 98 -16.87 -16.60 -1.12
C LYS A 98 -15.63 -16.01 -0.44
N LEU A 99 -15.07 -14.94 -0.98
CA LEU A 99 -13.94 -14.24 -0.37
C LEU A 99 -14.27 -13.73 1.04
N SER A 100 -15.46 -13.14 1.24
CA SER A 100 -15.90 -12.72 2.57
C SER A 100 -16.12 -13.89 3.53
N ALA A 101 -16.67 -15.01 3.04
CA ALA A 101 -16.91 -16.20 3.84
C ALA A 101 -15.60 -16.94 4.21
N ALA A 102 -14.55 -16.79 3.40
CA ALA A 102 -13.23 -17.38 3.61
C ALA A 102 -12.36 -16.62 4.63
N GLU A 103 -12.86 -15.53 5.24
CA GLU A 103 -12.17 -14.76 6.27
C GLU A 103 -12.28 -15.47 7.65
N ASN A 104 -11.70 -16.67 7.74
CA ASN A 104 -11.76 -17.53 8.93
C ASN A 104 -10.49 -18.41 9.07
N HIS A 105 -10.35 -19.10 10.21
CA HIS A 105 -9.18 -19.91 10.55
C HIS A 105 -8.98 -21.19 9.72
N GLN A 106 -9.95 -21.58 8.89
CA GLN A 106 -9.82 -22.72 7.99
C GLN A 106 -9.36 -22.30 6.58
N ALA A 107 -9.41 -21.00 6.26
CA ALA A 107 -9.08 -20.45 4.96
C ALA A 107 -8.02 -19.34 5.06
N PHE A 108 -8.36 -18.05 4.94
CA PHE A 108 -7.35 -16.99 4.90
C PHE A 108 -6.53 -16.85 6.19
N LEU A 109 -7.13 -17.14 7.34
CA LEU A 109 -6.48 -17.08 8.66
C LEU A 109 -5.90 -18.43 9.09
N HIS A 110 -5.72 -19.37 8.16
CA HIS A 110 -5.11 -20.66 8.46
C HIS A 110 -3.68 -20.46 9.00
N PRO A 111 -3.32 -21.05 10.16
CA PRO A 111 -2.03 -20.80 10.80
C PRO A 111 -0.82 -21.04 9.90
N LEU A 112 -0.83 -22.13 9.11
CA LEU A 112 0.25 -22.41 8.14
C LEU A 112 0.37 -21.31 7.06
N ARG A 113 -0.75 -20.81 6.53
CA ARG A 113 -0.74 -19.75 5.51
C ARG A 113 -0.12 -18.47 6.08
N ILE A 114 -0.57 -18.06 7.27
CA ILE A 114 -0.02 -16.88 7.97
C ILE A 114 1.47 -17.06 8.26
N GLN A 115 1.89 -18.25 8.70
CA GLN A 115 3.29 -18.57 8.95
C GLN A 115 4.15 -18.49 7.68
N GLU A 116 3.72 -19.09 6.57
CA GLU A 116 4.42 -19.07 5.29
C GLU A 116 4.58 -17.63 4.75
N ILE A 117 3.52 -16.84 4.83
CA ILE A 117 3.54 -15.43 4.42
C ILE A 117 4.48 -14.62 5.33
N THR A 118 4.36 -14.76 6.64
CA THR A 118 5.20 -14.04 7.61
C THR A 118 6.68 -14.40 7.42
N GLN A 119 6.97 -15.70 7.21
CA GLN A 119 8.34 -16.16 6.96
C GLN A 119 8.90 -15.59 5.64
N TYR A 120 8.09 -15.56 4.58
CA TYR A 120 8.47 -14.92 3.33
C TYR A 120 8.81 -13.43 3.55
N ILE A 121 7.99 -12.70 4.30
CA ILE A 121 8.23 -11.27 4.59
C ILE A 121 9.54 -11.13 5.36
N ILE A 122 9.74 -11.88 6.45
CA ILE A 122 10.98 -11.81 7.26
C ILE A 122 12.23 -12.05 6.39
N ASN A 123 12.19 -13.07 5.53
CA ASN A 123 13.32 -13.46 4.69
C ASN A 123 13.63 -12.42 3.61
N ASN A 124 12.60 -11.81 3.02
CA ASN A 124 12.74 -10.93 1.87
C ASN A 124 12.66 -9.44 2.22
N PHE A 125 12.37 -9.08 3.47
CA PHE A 125 12.17 -7.70 3.90
C PHE A 125 13.37 -6.83 3.51
N ARG A 126 14.59 -7.26 3.85
CA ARG A 126 15.81 -6.50 3.57
C ARG A 126 16.11 -6.40 2.08
N GLN A 127 15.79 -7.43 1.31
CA GLN A 127 15.93 -7.39 -0.15
C GLN A 127 14.98 -6.35 -0.76
N LYS A 128 13.69 -6.40 -0.40
CA LYS A 128 12.67 -5.48 -0.93
C LYS A 128 12.88 -4.03 -0.48
N THR A 129 13.45 -3.83 0.71
CA THR A 129 13.72 -2.50 1.28
C THR A 129 15.14 -1.97 1.04
N HIS A 130 15.94 -2.63 0.20
CA HIS A 130 17.31 -2.22 -0.12
C HIS A 130 18.22 -2.09 1.11
N ARG A 131 18.06 -3.01 2.08
CA ARG A 131 18.83 -3.10 3.34
C ARG A 131 19.78 -4.31 3.37
N THR A 132 20.10 -4.89 2.22
CA THR A 132 21.02 -6.04 2.11
C THR A 132 22.48 -5.65 2.25
N PHE A 133 22.86 -4.46 1.78
CA PHE A 133 24.22 -3.97 1.87
C PHE A 133 24.52 -3.35 3.24
N PRO A 134 25.68 -3.68 3.87
CA PRO A 134 26.12 -3.02 5.08
C PRO A 134 26.24 -1.50 4.89
N GLY A 135 25.70 -0.72 5.82
CA GLY A 135 25.70 0.75 5.75
C GLY A 135 24.59 1.37 4.90
N ALA A 136 23.84 0.58 4.12
CA ALA A 136 22.68 1.08 3.41
C ALA A 136 21.55 1.43 4.40
N LYS A 137 21.05 2.67 4.32
CA LYS A 137 19.89 3.12 5.10
C LYS A 137 18.61 2.37 4.69
N GLY A 138 18.43 2.19 3.37
CA GLY A 138 17.28 1.52 2.77
C GLY A 138 15.94 2.21 3.08
N PHE A 139 14.87 1.43 2.94
CA PHE A 139 13.48 1.86 3.05
C PHE A 139 12.73 1.06 4.13
N ASN A 140 11.47 1.35 4.41
CA ASN A 140 10.62 0.50 5.24
C ASN A 140 9.36 0.07 4.47
N ALA A 141 8.48 -0.70 5.13
CA ALA A 141 7.32 -1.32 4.49
C ALA A 141 6.03 -1.23 5.31
N MET A 142 4.91 -1.48 4.63
CA MET A 142 3.60 -1.73 5.23
C MET A 142 3.10 -3.13 4.87
N LEU A 143 2.24 -3.69 5.73
CA LEU A 143 1.45 -4.89 5.48
C LEU A 143 -0.03 -4.56 5.64
N ALA A 144 -0.75 -4.47 4.52
CA ALA A 144 -2.20 -4.27 4.50
C ALA A 144 -2.93 -5.61 4.61
N VAL A 145 -3.79 -5.75 5.61
CA VAL A 145 -4.52 -7.00 5.88
C VAL A 145 -6.03 -6.83 5.77
N SER A 146 -6.72 -7.95 5.60
CA SER A 146 -8.17 -8.02 5.41
C SER A 146 -8.98 -7.56 6.62
N SER A 147 -8.58 -7.97 7.83
CA SER A 147 -9.38 -7.84 9.05
C SER A 147 -8.52 -7.61 10.30
N VAL A 148 -9.17 -7.19 11.40
CA VAL A 148 -8.52 -7.10 12.72
C VAL A 148 -7.99 -8.46 13.17
N GLU A 149 -8.72 -9.55 12.90
CA GLU A 149 -8.25 -10.91 13.23
C GLU A 149 -7.01 -11.30 12.42
N ALA A 150 -6.93 -10.90 11.15
CA ALA A 150 -5.71 -11.05 10.36
C ALA A 150 -4.55 -10.25 10.98
N ALA A 151 -4.78 -9.00 11.38
CA ALA A 151 -3.75 -8.16 12.01
C ALA A 151 -3.20 -8.79 13.30
N LYS A 152 -4.08 -9.33 14.14
CA LYS A 152 -3.71 -10.09 15.35
C LYS A 152 -2.86 -11.31 15.02
N ALA A 153 -3.31 -12.11 14.05
CA ALA A 153 -2.62 -13.32 13.62
C ALA A 153 -1.21 -13.01 13.11
N TYR A 154 -1.08 -12.06 12.17
CA TYR A 154 0.21 -11.65 11.64
C TYR A 154 1.14 -11.10 12.72
N TYR A 155 0.69 -10.17 13.56
CA TYR A 155 1.55 -9.59 14.60
C TYR A 155 2.06 -10.65 15.59
N THR A 156 1.19 -11.57 16.00
CA THR A 156 1.56 -12.70 16.88
C THR A 156 2.56 -13.63 16.20
N THR A 157 2.34 -13.97 14.93
CA THR A 157 3.26 -14.83 14.16
C THR A 157 4.61 -14.15 13.92
N PHE A 158 4.65 -12.84 13.67
CA PHE A 158 5.91 -12.08 13.61
C PHE A 158 6.66 -12.16 14.94
N LYS A 159 5.98 -11.96 16.07
CA LYS A 159 6.60 -12.04 17.40
C LYS A 159 7.23 -13.42 17.62
N MET A 160 6.48 -14.48 17.36
CA MET A 160 6.91 -15.87 17.51
C MET A 160 8.11 -16.22 16.60
N LEU A 161 8.00 -16.00 15.28
CA LEU A 161 9.06 -16.37 14.34
C LEU A 161 10.35 -15.57 14.55
N GLN A 162 10.25 -14.31 14.98
CA GLN A 162 11.43 -13.51 15.30
C GLN A 162 12.12 -14.00 16.57
N GLU A 163 11.37 -14.37 17.62
CA GLU A 163 11.94 -14.97 18.82
C GLU A 163 12.62 -16.32 18.54
N GLU A 164 12.04 -17.14 17.65
CA GLU A 164 12.69 -18.37 17.19
C GLU A 164 13.98 -18.10 16.40
N ALA A 165 13.98 -17.08 15.55
CA ALA A 165 15.17 -16.69 14.78
C ALA A 165 16.29 -16.16 15.68
N GLU A 166 15.95 -15.36 16.70
CA GLU A 166 16.89 -14.87 17.73
C GLU A 166 17.53 -16.00 18.52
N LYS A 167 16.73 -17.02 18.90
CA LYS A 167 17.25 -18.22 19.61
C LYS A 167 18.19 -19.04 18.73
N LYS A 168 17.97 -19.08 17.41
CA LYS A 168 18.80 -19.84 16.46
C LYS A 168 20.10 -19.12 16.09
N SER A 169 20.11 -17.78 16.09
CA SER A 169 21.28 -17.00 15.71
C SER A 169 21.39 -15.69 16.50
N GLY A 170 22.48 -15.55 17.26
CA GLY A 170 22.79 -14.30 17.98
C GLY A 170 23.12 -13.10 17.08
N SER A 171 23.28 -13.30 15.77
CA SER A 171 23.48 -12.21 14.79
C SER A 171 22.18 -11.78 14.11
N TYR A 172 21.04 -12.40 14.43
CA TYR A 172 19.76 -12.04 13.88
C TYR A 172 19.36 -10.62 14.31
N LYS A 173 19.13 -9.75 13.32
CA LYS A 173 18.63 -8.40 13.55
C LYS A 173 17.11 -8.42 13.47
N ARG A 174 16.43 -8.22 14.61
CA ARG A 174 14.96 -8.13 14.69
C ARG A 174 14.43 -6.94 13.89
N LEU A 175 13.31 -7.14 13.22
CA LEU A 175 12.50 -6.07 12.63
C LEU A 175 11.59 -5.46 13.70
N ARG A 176 11.52 -4.13 13.72
CA ARG A 176 10.57 -3.38 14.56
C ARG A 176 9.23 -3.35 13.86
N VAL A 177 8.33 -4.21 14.32
CA VAL A 177 6.97 -4.37 13.79
C VAL A 177 5.99 -3.65 14.71
N ALA A 178 5.13 -2.81 14.16
CA ALA A 178 4.04 -2.16 14.88
C ALA A 178 2.71 -2.46 14.18
N THR A 179 1.61 -2.29 14.90
CA THR A 179 0.26 -2.48 14.36
C THR A 179 -0.68 -1.39 14.86
N ILE A 180 -1.68 -1.07 14.06
CA ILE A 180 -2.75 -0.14 14.42
C ILE A 180 -4.02 -0.51 13.67
N PHE A 181 -5.13 -0.49 14.39
CA PHE A 181 -6.47 -0.68 13.88
C PHE A 181 -7.45 -0.14 14.93
N SER A 182 -8.67 0.13 14.51
CA SER A 182 -9.78 0.47 15.38
C SER A 182 -11.09 -0.09 14.84
N PHE A 183 -12.21 0.40 15.37
CA PHE A 183 -13.53 0.04 14.88
C PHE A 183 -13.84 0.78 13.58
N ALA A 184 -14.15 0.01 12.54
CA ALA A 184 -14.81 0.50 11.35
C ALA A 184 -16.32 0.38 11.54
N ALA A 185 -17.04 1.50 11.50
CA ALA A 185 -18.50 1.44 11.45
C ALA A 185 -18.91 0.76 10.14
N ASN A 186 -19.96 -0.07 10.18
CA ASN A 186 -20.61 -0.58 8.98
C ASN A 186 -21.36 0.58 8.30
N GLU A 187 -20.62 1.51 7.71
CA GLU A 187 -21.18 2.51 6.81
C GLU A 187 -21.51 1.84 5.48
N GLU A 188 -22.60 2.28 4.83
CA GLU A 188 -22.92 1.83 3.48
C GLU A 188 -21.77 2.23 2.55
N GLN A 189 -21.09 1.22 1.98
CA GLN A 189 -20.04 1.46 0.98
C GLN A 189 -20.66 2.20 -0.22
N SER A 190 -20.08 3.35 -0.56
CA SER A 190 -20.56 4.15 -1.68
C SER A 190 -20.03 3.61 -3.00
N ALA A 191 -18.84 3.02 -3.00
CA ALA A 191 -18.20 2.48 -4.18
C ALA A 191 -17.49 1.15 -3.91
N ILE A 192 -17.39 0.32 -4.95
CA ILE A 192 -16.59 -0.91 -4.90
C ILE A 192 -15.13 -0.50 -4.68
N GLY A 193 -14.51 -1.09 -3.66
CA GLY A 193 -13.12 -0.84 -3.31
C GLY A 193 -12.91 0.24 -2.25
N ASP A 194 -13.97 0.77 -1.63
CA ASP A 194 -13.86 1.67 -0.48
C ASP A 194 -13.04 0.99 0.62
N ILE A 195 -11.98 1.67 1.08
CA ILE A 195 -11.28 1.30 2.31
C ILE A 195 -12.09 1.89 3.44
N THR A 196 -12.63 1.03 4.31
CA THR A 196 -13.48 1.46 5.41
C THR A 196 -12.75 2.46 6.31
N ASP A 197 -13.41 3.59 6.60
CA ASP A 197 -12.85 4.60 7.49
C ASP A 197 -12.91 4.09 8.93
N GLU A 198 -11.76 4.10 9.60
CA GLU A 198 -11.59 3.55 10.93
C GLU A 198 -11.68 4.69 11.95
N SER A 199 -12.66 4.61 12.86
CA SER A 199 -12.91 5.66 13.85
C SER A 199 -11.80 5.75 14.89
N PHE A 200 -11.48 6.95 15.37
CA PHE A 200 -10.59 7.10 16.53
C PHE A 200 -11.23 6.66 17.86
N ASP A 201 -12.53 6.35 17.86
CA ASP A 201 -13.21 5.79 19.02
C ASP A 201 -12.92 4.30 19.17
N THR A 202 -12.06 3.99 20.13
CA THR A 202 -11.67 2.62 20.50
C THR A 202 -12.70 1.90 21.37
N SER A 203 -13.72 2.60 21.89
CA SER A 203 -14.73 2.01 22.77
C SER A 203 -15.69 1.09 22.04
N ALA A 204 -15.84 1.29 20.73
CA ALA A 204 -16.68 0.46 19.86
C ALA A 204 -16.02 -0.87 19.46
N MET A 205 -14.75 -1.09 19.79
CA MET A 205 -14.07 -2.36 19.54
C MET A 205 -14.54 -3.47 20.49
N ASN A 206 -14.53 -4.71 20.02
CA ASN A 206 -14.76 -5.86 20.91
C ASN A 206 -13.61 -6.02 21.92
N SER A 207 -13.88 -6.66 23.06
CA SER A 207 -12.93 -6.79 24.17
C SER A 207 -11.61 -7.43 23.75
N SER A 208 -11.65 -8.51 22.96
CA SER A 208 -10.44 -9.19 22.47
C SER A 208 -9.57 -8.29 21.58
N ALA A 209 -10.18 -7.46 20.72
CA ALA A 209 -9.46 -6.52 19.86
C ALA A 209 -8.82 -5.39 20.66
N LYS A 210 -9.54 -4.87 21.66
CA LYS A 210 -9.03 -3.83 22.55
C LYS A 210 -7.87 -4.35 23.41
N GLU A 211 -8.03 -5.51 24.04
CA GLU A 211 -6.97 -6.16 24.85
C GLU A 211 -5.71 -6.43 24.02
N PHE A 212 -5.87 -6.89 22.78
CA PHE A 212 -4.74 -7.09 21.89
C PHE A 212 -4.04 -5.78 21.53
N LEU A 213 -4.81 -4.73 21.21
CA LEU A 213 -4.26 -3.43 20.88
C LEU A 213 -3.54 -2.81 22.08
N ASP A 214 -4.09 -2.92 23.29
CA ASP A 214 -3.43 -2.53 24.54
C ASP A 214 -2.07 -3.25 24.67
N SER A 215 -2.05 -4.58 24.49
CA SER A 215 -0.80 -5.34 24.55
C SER A 215 0.22 -4.93 23.48
N ALA A 216 -0.22 -4.59 22.27
CA ALA A 216 0.67 -4.12 21.21
C ALA A 216 1.22 -2.71 21.49
N ILE A 217 0.39 -1.83 22.07
CA ILE A 217 0.81 -0.50 22.52
C ILE A 217 1.75 -0.60 23.72
N ASP A 218 1.58 -1.58 24.60
CA ASP A 218 2.52 -1.84 25.69
C ASP A 218 3.89 -2.30 25.18
N ASP A 219 3.93 -3.24 24.22
CA ASP A 219 5.17 -3.62 23.52
C ASP A 219 5.87 -2.38 22.92
N TYR A 220 5.09 -1.49 22.28
CA TYR A 220 5.55 -0.24 21.71
C TYR A 220 6.11 0.73 22.76
N ASN A 221 5.36 0.97 23.84
CA ASN A 221 5.74 1.84 24.96
C ASN A 221 7.03 1.36 25.63
N ASN A 222 7.15 0.06 25.84
CA ASN A 222 8.35 -0.56 26.41
C ASN A 222 9.59 -0.33 25.55
N HIS A 223 9.45 -0.40 24.23
CA HIS A 223 10.55 -0.19 23.29
C HIS A 223 10.92 1.30 23.17
N PHE A 224 9.94 2.16 22.89
CA PHE A 224 10.17 3.59 22.60
C PHE A 224 10.17 4.50 23.82
N LYS A 225 9.96 3.94 25.02
CA LYS A 225 9.87 4.68 26.29
C LYS A 225 8.78 5.75 26.26
N THR A 226 7.63 5.39 25.71
CA THR A 226 6.40 6.21 25.67
C THR A 226 5.38 5.70 26.68
N ASN A 227 4.23 6.39 26.80
CA ASN A 227 3.14 6.00 27.71
C ASN A 227 1.78 6.27 27.05
N PHE A 228 1.55 5.69 25.88
CA PHE A 228 0.27 5.76 25.19
C PHE A 228 -0.73 4.73 25.75
N SER A 229 -2.01 5.01 25.63
CA SER A 229 -3.13 4.18 26.08
C SER A 229 -4.15 4.00 24.95
N THR A 230 -5.10 3.08 25.10
CA THR A 230 -6.24 2.94 24.16
C THR A 230 -7.43 3.83 24.49
N ASP A 231 -7.32 4.81 25.40
CA ASP A 231 -8.35 5.87 25.48
C ASP A 231 -8.28 6.79 24.26
N SER A 232 -9.32 7.60 23.99
CA SER A 232 -9.40 8.41 22.77
C SER A 232 -8.20 9.34 22.56
N ASN A 233 -7.69 9.96 23.64
CA ASN A 233 -6.54 10.86 23.56
C ASN A 233 -5.23 10.09 23.40
N GLY A 234 -5.06 9.01 24.17
CA GLY A 234 -3.91 8.11 24.10
C GLY A 234 -3.77 7.50 22.71
N PHE A 235 -4.85 7.02 22.13
CA PHE A 235 -4.89 6.40 20.81
C PHE A 235 -4.61 7.42 19.70
N GLN A 236 -5.15 8.63 19.79
CA GLN A 236 -4.83 9.71 18.84
C GLN A 236 -3.35 10.12 18.92
N ASN A 237 -2.78 10.18 20.12
CA ASN A 237 -1.36 10.47 20.31
C ASN A 237 -0.47 9.32 19.80
N TYR A 238 -0.88 8.07 20.03
CA TYR A 238 -0.24 6.88 19.47
C TYR A 238 -0.24 6.94 17.94
N TYR A 239 -1.39 7.20 17.31
CA TYR A 239 -1.50 7.35 15.85
C TYR A 239 -0.51 8.39 15.30
N ARG A 240 -0.40 9.55 15.95
CA ARG A 240 0.50 10.63 15.52
C ARG A 240 1.98 10.26 15.66
N ASP A 241 2.36 9.68 16.79
CA ASP A 241 3.75 9.23 17.03
C ASP A 241 4.12 8.09 16.08
N LEU A 242 3.22 7.13 15.89
CA LEU A 242 3.37 6.01 14.97
C LEU A 242 3.60 6.49 13.53
N ALA A 243 2.80 7.45 13.06
CA ALA A 243 2.95 8.06 11.74
C ALA A 243 4.36 8.66 11.56
N GLN A 244 4.86 9.38 12.58
CA GLN A 244 6.18 9.99 12.56
C GLN A 244 7.30 8.93 12.57
N ARG A 245 7.17 7.88 13.37
CA ARG A 245 8.16 6.81 13.47
C ARG A 245 8.26 5.95 12.22
N VAL A 246 7.14 5.71 11.54
CA VAL A 246 7.15 5.08 10.21
C VAL A 246 7.86 5.99 9.21
N LYS A 247 7.57 7.30 9.19
CA LYS A 247 8.23 8.24 8.27
C LYS A 247 9.75 8.32 8.51
N ASN A 248 10.16 8.25 9.77
CA ASN A 248 11.56 8.31 10.18
C ASN A 248 12.29 6.96 10.15
N GLN A 249 11.61 5.86 9.79
CA GLN A 249 12.14 4.49 9.76
C GLN A 249 12.56 3.93 11.12
N ASP A 250 12.01 4.47 12.22
CA ASP A 250 12.11 3.84 13.54
C ASP A 250 11.31 2.53 13.57
N ILE A 251 10.28 2.45 12.75
CA ILE A 251 9.47 1.25 12.51
C ILE A 251 9.80 0.70 11.13
N ASP A 252 10.09 -0.60 11.08
CA ASP A 252 10.48 -1.30 9.87
C ASP A 252 9.25 -1.81 9.10
N LEU A 253 8.27 -2.35 9.81
CA LEU A 253 7.03 -2.86 9.22
C LEU A 253 5.82 -2.38 10.02
N LEU A 254 4.87 -1.73 9.35
CA LEU A 254 3.58 -1.38 9.93
C LEU A 254 2.48 -2.30 9.39
N ILE A 255 1.79 -3.01 10.28
CA ILE A 255 0.61 -3.83 9.95
C ILE A 255 -0.64 -2.94 10.09
N VAL A 256 -1.48 -2.90 9.05
CA VAL A 256 -2.68 -2.04 8.99
C VAL A 256 -3.88 -2.77 8.39
N VAL A 257 -5.09 -2.41 8.81
CA VAL A 257 -6.34 -2.89 8.21
C VAL A 257 -6.83 -1.93 7.13
N GLY A 258 -7.14 -0.69 7.51
CA GLY A 258 -7.55 0.42 6.63
C GLY A 258 -6.78 1.72 6.91
N MET A 259 -6.35 1.94 8.16
CA MET A 259 -5.54 3.09 8.54
C MET A 259 -4.25 3.20 7.73
N PHE A 260 -3.83 4.45 7.47
CA PHE A 260 -2.63 4.81 6.71
C PHE A 260 -2.58 4.34 5.24
N LEU A 261 -3.56 3.58 4.75
CA LEU A 261 -3.68 3.28 3.31
C LEU A 261 -4.15 4.50 2.51
N THR A 262 -4.64 5.51 3.22
CA THR A 262 -5.17 6.75 2.69
C THR A 262 -4.56 7.95 3.41
N GLY A 263 -4.15 8.98 2.68
CA GLY A 263 -3.63 10.24 3.26
C GLY A 263 -2.22 10.20 3.87
N PHE A 264 -1.69 9.02 4.24
CA PHE A 264 -0.33 8.90 4.79
C PHE A 264 0.77 9.14 3.75
N ASP A 265 1.78 9.95 4.10
CA ASP A 265 2.87 10.33 3.20
C ASP A 265 4.25 10.06 3.80
N ALA A 266 4.95 9.06 3.24
CA ALA A 266 6.31 8.67 3.62
C ALA A 266 7.18 8.41 2.37
N PRO A 267 8.02 9.37 1.94
CA PRO A 267 8.92 9.20 0.79
C PRO A 267 9.85 7.98 0.89
N THR A 268 10.20 7.61 2.12
CA THR A 268 11.10 6.50 2.47
C THR A 268 10.41 5.14 2.66
N LEU A 269 9.13 5.05 2.32
CA LEU A 269 8.38 3.80 2.24
C LEU A 269 8.34 3.33 0.78
N ASN A 270 8.92 2.17 0.50
CA ASN A 270 9.01 1.65 -0.88
C ASN A 270 8.25 0.34 -1.10
N THR A 271 7.83 -0.35 -0.04
CA THR A 271 7.23 -1.69 -0.16
C THR A 271 5.89 -1.76 0.56
N LEU A 272 4.88 -2.26 -0.14
CA LEU A 272 3.57 -2.62 0.40
C LEU A 272 3.35 -4.11 0.21
N PHE A 273 3.27 -4.85 1.31
CA PHE A 273 2.79 -6.21 1.35
C PHE A 273 1.26 -6.20 1.48
N VAL A 274 0.55 -7.07 0.74
CA VAL A 274 -0.91 -7.03 0.66
C VAL A 274 -1.51 -8.42 0.85
N ASP A 275 -2.24 -8.61 1.94
CA ASP A 275 -3.17 -9.73 2.15
C ASP A 275 -4.59 -9.19 2.35
N LYS A 276 -5.06 -8.40 1.38
CA LYS A 276 -6.34 -7.71 1.39
C LYS A 276 -6.93 -7.68 -0.02
N ASN A 277 -8.25 -7.82 -0.15
CA ASN A 277 -8.95 -7.72 -1.42
C ASN A 277 -9.11 -6.24 -1.82
N LEU A 278 -8.04 -5.62 -2.30
CA LEU A 278 -8.09 -4.25 -2.80
C LEU A 278 -8.71 -4.19 -4.20
N ARG A 279 -9.59 -3.22 -4.44
CA ARG A 279 -10.25 -2.99 -5.74
C ARG A 279 -10.26 -1.50 -6.09
N TYR A 280 -10.33 -1.20 -7.38
CA TYR A 280 -10.50 0.14 -7.93
C TYR A 280 -9.73 1.24 -7.18
N HIS A 281 -10.42 2.22 -6.62
CA HIS A 281 -9.81 3.39 -6.01
C HIS A 281 -9.04 3.04 -4.73
N GLY A 282 -9.54 2.15 -3.87
CA GLY A 282 -8.81 1.70 -2.69
C GLY A 282 -7.49 1.01 -3.04
N LEU A 283 -7.47 0.24 -4.15
CA LEU A 283 -6.23 -0.34 -4.69
C LEU A 283 -5.24 0.76 -5.07
N MET A 284 -5.66 1.74 -5.86
CA MET A 284 -4.78 2.83 -6.31
C MET A 284 -4.26 3.68 -5.14
N GLN A 285 -5.10 3.95 -4.14
CA GLN A 285 -4.73 4.74 -2.96
C GLN A 285 -3.69 4.02 -2.10
N ALA A 286 -3.93 2.73 -1.85
CA ALA A 286 -3.01 1.88 -1.09
C ALA A 286 -1.67 1.73 -1.84
N PHE A 287 -1.67 1.40 -3.13
CA PHE A 287 -0.43 1.25 -3.91
C PHE A 287 0.35 2.56 -3.93
N SER A 288 -0.33 3.70 -4.06
CA SER A 288 0.26 5.04 -4.03
C SER A 288 0.90 5.42 -2.69
N ARG A 289 0.86 4.58 -1.64
CA ARG A 289 1.72 4.79 -0.46
C ARG A 289 3.21 4.60 -0.79
N THR A 290 3.51 3.89 -1.87
CA THR A 290 4.89 3.53 -2.25
C THR A 290 5.49 4.40 -3.38
N ASN A 291 4.67 5.17 -4.12
CA ASN A 291 5.10 5.85 -5.36
C ASN A 291 5.66 7.26 -5.19
N ARG A 292 5.93 7.70 -3.97
CA ARG A 292 6.60 8.99 -3.74
C ARG A 292 8.05 8.94 -4.19
N ILE A 293 8.47 9.94 -4.95
CA ILE A 293 9.86 10.15 -5.35
C ILE A 293 10.76 10.38 -4.12
N TYR A 294 12.01 9.94 -4.20
CA TYR A 294 12.99 10.14 -3.14
C TYR A 294 14.35 10.51 -3.73
N ASP A 295 15.09 9.53 -4.23
CA ASP A 295 16.35 9.68 -4.95
C ASP A 295 16.50 8.52 -5.96
N ALA A 296 17.63 8.44 -6.67
CA ALA A 296 17.91 7.42 -7.67
C ALA A 296 17.90 5.97 -7.13
N THR A 297 17.97 5.78 -5.80
CA THR A 297 17.92 4.45 -5.19
C THR A 297 16.49 3.90 -5.08
N LYS A 298 15.47 4.75 -5.25
CA LYS A 298 14.06 4.39 -5.26
C LYS A 298 13.47 4.54 -6.66
N THR A 299 13.51 3.48 -7.44
CA THR A 299 13.05 3.47 -8.84
C THR A 299 11.55 3.25 -9.00
N PHE A 300 10.94 2.44 -8.13
CA PHE A 300 9.51 2.11 -8.17
C PHE A 300 9.00 1.73 -6.78
N GLY A 301 7.67 1.66 -6.65
CA GLY A 301 7.00 1.09 -5.50
C GLY A 301 6.85 -0.43 -5.64
N ASN A 302 7.35 -1.20 -4.68
CA ASN A 302 7.18 -2.65 -4.61
C ASN A 302 5.81 -2.99 -4.01
N ILE A 303 4.95 -3.67 -4.77
CA ILE A 303 3.69 -4.21 -4.29
C ILE A 303 3.76 -5.74 -4.33
N VAL A 304 3.77 -6.37 -3.16
CA VAL A 304 3.84 -7.84 -3.05
C VAL A 304 2.54 -8.35 -2.47
N THR A 305 1.78 -9.09 -3.27
CA THR A 305 0.43 -9.55 -2.92
C THR A 305 0.44 -11.04 -2.58
N PHE A 306 -0.38 -11.42 -1.60
CA PHE A 306 -0.61 -12.81 -1.18
C PHE A 306 -2.03 -13.30 -1.53
N ARG A 307 -2.73 -12.50 -2.33
CA ARG A 307 -3.94 -12.82 -3.08
C ARG A 307 -3.71 -12.36 -4.51
N ASP A 308 -4.34 -13.00 -5.48
CA ASP A 308 -4.22 -12.60 -6.88
C ASP A 308 -4.93 -11.27 -7.10
N LEU A 309 -4.12 -10.23 -7.30
CA LEU A 309 -4.57 -8.87 -7.56
C LEU A 309 -4.16 -8.38 -8.95
N GLU A 310 -3.67 -9.25 -9.85
CA GLU A 310 -3.24 -8.82 -11.18
C GLU A 310 -4.43 -8.25 -11.96
N ARG A 311 -5.52 -9.02 -12.04
CA ARG A 311 -6.74 -8.59 -12.72
C ARG A 311 -7.34 -7.30 -12.14
N PRO A 312 -7.60 -7.18 -10.81
CA PRO A 312 -8.07 -5.92 -10.25
C PRO A 312 -7.11 -4.76 -10.41
N THR A 313 -5.79 -4.99 -10.47
CA THR A 313 -4.82 -3.93 -10.77
C THR A 313 -5.04 -3.40 -12.18
N ILE A 314 -5.17 -4.28 -13.18
CA ILE A 314 -5.45 -3.89 -14.57
C ILE A 314 -6.79 -3.15 -14.66
N ASP A 315 -7.83 -3.66 -14.00
CA ASP A 315 -9.17 -3.06 -14.03
C ASP A 315 -9.16 -1.67 -13.37
N ALA A 316 -8.45 -1.49 -12.25
CA ALA A 316 -8.29 -0.19 -11.58
C ALA A 316 -7.52 0.82 -12.45
N ILE A 317 -6.39 0.42 -13.03
CA ILE A 317 -5.58 1.27 -13.91
C ILE A 317 -6.37 1.68 -15.16
N THR A 318 -7.16 0.74 -15.71
CA THR A 318 -8.01 1.01 -16.88
C THR A 318 -9.13 1.99 -16.55
N LEU A 319 -9.71 1.91 -15.35
CA LEU A 319 -10.79 2.80 -14.92
C LEU A 319 -10.32 4.26 -14.75
N PHE A 320 -9.12 4.48 -14.22
CA PHE A 320 -8.57 5.83 -13.98
C PHE A 320 -7.65 6.33 -15.09
N GLY A 321 -7.64 5.65 -16.24
CA GLY A 321 -6.78 5.96 -17.39
C GLY A 321 -7.36 5.48 -18.71
N ASP A 322 -6.48 5.12 -19.65
CA ASP A 322 -6.80 4.53 -20.94
C ASP A 322 -6.26 3.08 -21.08
N LYS A 323 -6.51 2.40 -22.20
CA LYS A 323 -6.05 1.01 -22.41
C LYS A 323 -4.51 0.88 -22.49
N ASN A 324 -3.79 1.95 -22.81
CA ASN A 324 -2.32 1.96 -22.92
C ASN A 324 -1.64 2.28 -21.57
N THR A 325 -2.42 2.73 -20.59
CA THR A 325 -1.98 3.19 -19.26
C THR A 325 -1.24 2.11 -18.48
N LYS A 326 -1.59 0.83 -18.63
CA LYS A 326 -0.90 -0.27 -17.93
C LYS A 326 0.59 -0.35 -18.25
N ASN A 327 0.98 -0.08 -19.49
CA ASN A 327 2.37 -0.19 -19.94
C ASN A 327 3.25 0.95 -19.40
N VAL A 328 2.61 2.03 -18.97
CA VAL A 328 3.26 3.21 -18.37
C VAL A 328 3.30 3.08 -16.85
N VAL A 329 2.23 2.58 -16.24
CA VAL A 329 2.08 2.52 -14.77
C VAL A 329 2.82 1.34 -14.15
N LEU A 330 2.82 0.18 -14.81
CA LEU A 330 3.45 -1.04 -14.30
C LEU A 330 4.87 -1.19 -14.81
N GLU A 331 5.72 -1.77 -13.95
CA GLU A 331 7.07 -2.15 -14.30
C GLU A 331 7.12 -3.29 -15.32
N LYS A 332 8.22 -3.33 -16.09
CA LYS A 332 8.49 -4.40 -17.04
C LYS A 332 8.80 -5.72 -16.33
N SER A 333 8.67 -6.81 -17.08
CA SER A 333 8.97 -8.15 -16.57
C SER A 333 10.45 -8.31 -16.23
N TYR A 334 10.75 -9.32 -15.40
CA TYR A 334 12.13 -9.67 -15.07
C TYR A 334 12.95 -10.00 -16.32
N GLU A 335 12.36 -10.76 -17.26
CA GLU A 335 13.04 -11.17 -18.49
C GLU A 335 13.42 -9.97 -19.35
N GLU A 336 12.52 -8.98 -19.50
CA GLU A 336 12.80 -7.73 -20.22
C GLU A 336 13.96 -6.95 -19.59
N TYR A 337 14.05 -6.90 -18.26
CA TYR A 337 15.19 -6.25 -17.59
C TYR A 337 16.50 -7.03 -17.75
N MET A 338 16.44 -8.36 -17.83
CA MET A 338 17.62 -9.21 -18.01
C MET A 338 18.15 -9.19 -19.45
N GLN A 339 17.26 -9.22 -20.44
CA GLN A 339 17.60 -9.36 -21.87
C GLN A 339 17.59 -8.03 -22.63
N GLY A 340 16.84 -7.04 -22.16
CA GLY A 340 16.64 -5.74 -22.80
C GLY A 340 15.27 -5.64 -23.47
N PHE A 341 14.80 -4.41 -23.66
CA PHE A 341 13.50 -4.13 -24.28
C PHE A 341 13.52 -2.76 -24.97
N THR A 342 12.53 -2.49 -25.82
CA THR A 342 12.29 -1.14 -26.35
C THR A 342 11.09 -0.55 -25.64
N ASP A 343 11.26 0.61 -25.01
CA ASP A 343 10.17 1.28 -24.31
C ASP A 343 9.13 1.78 -25.34
N ALA A 344 7.89 1.31 -25.22
CA ALA A 344 6.83 1.65 -26.17
C ALA A 344 6.39 3.12 -26.09
N ALA A 345 6.63 3.81 -24.98
CA ALA A 345 6.27 5.21 -24.79
C ALA A 345 7.35 6.16 -25.32
N THR A 346 8.64 5.83 -25.15
CA THR A 346 9.76 6.69 -25.60
C THR A 346 10.40 6.24 -26.92
N GLY A 347 10.21 4.99 -27.33
CA GLY A 347 10.90 4.38 -28.45
C GLY A 347 12.38 4.05 -28.19
N GLU A 348 12.86 4.26 -26.97
CA GLU A 348 14.26 4.06 -26.60
C GLU A 348 14.55 2.57 -26.33
N ALA A 349 15.63 2.05 -26.92
CA ALA A 349 16.13 0.71 -26.63
C ALA A 349 16.91 0.70 -25.31
N LYS A 350 16.42 -0.06 -24.33
CA LYS A 350 17.11 -0.29 -23.05
C LYS A 350 17.90 -1.59 -23.12
N ARG A 351 19.21 -1.51 -22.89
CA ARG A 351 20.09 -2.69 -22.79
C ARG A 351 19.72 -3.52 -21.57
N GLY A 352 19.67 -4.85 -21.75
CA GLY A 352 19.46 -5.78 -20.65
C GLY A 352 20.69 -5.93 -19.76
N PHE A 353 20.46 -6.34 -18.52
CA PHE A 353 21.54 -6.61 -17.56
C PHE A 353 22.60 -7.58 -18.12
N MET A 354 22.19 -8.68 -18.74
CA MET A 354 23.13 -9.69 -19.26
C MET A 354 24.00 -9.15 -20.40
N ALA A 355 23.43 -8.29 -21.26
CA ALA A 355 24.19 -7.64 -22.33
C ALA A 355 25.24 -6.68 -21.76
N VAL A 356 24.90 -5.92 -20.71
CA VAL A 356 25.84 -5.02 -20.03
C VAL A 356 26.97 -5.80 -19.34
N VAL A 357 26.64 -6.91 -18.65
CA VAL A 357 27.65 -7.78 -18.01
C VAL A 357 28.60 -8.36 -19.07
N SER A 358 28.05 -8.91 -20.17
CA SER A 358 28.87 -9.47 -21.25
C SER A 358 29.76 -8.41 -21.91
N GLU A 359 29.25 -7.19 -22.11
CA GLU A 359 30.03 -6.07 -22.64
C GLU A 359 31.17 -5.67 -21.68
N LEU A 360 30.91 -5.61 -20.37
CA LEU A 360 31.93 -5.32 -19.37
C LEU A 360 33.04 -6.37 -19.37
N GLU A 361 32.69 -7.66 -19.40
CA GLU A 361 33.66 -8.76 -19.42
C GLU A 361 34.50 -8.77 -20.72
N GLN A 362 33.90 -8.42 -21.87
CA GLN A 362 34.61 -8.41 -23.15
C GLN A 362 35.49 -7.16 -23.33
N ARG A 363 34.99 -5.98 -22.95
CA ARG A 363 35.70 -4.70 -23.17
C ARG A 363 36.67 -4.37 -22.05
N PHE A 364 36.38 -4.81 -20.82
CA PHE A 364 37.16 -4.53 -19.62
C PHE A 364 37.42 -5.82 -18.82
N PRO A 365 38.10 -6.82 -19.42
CA PRO A 365 38.35 -8.11 -18.77
C PRO A 365 39.26 -8.00 -17.54
N ASP A 366 40.13 -6.98 -17.50
CA ASP A 366 40.97 -6.68 -16.34
C ASP A 366 40.42 -5.46 -15.57
N PRO A 367 39.81 -5.64 -14.39
CA PRO A 367 39.26 -4.55 -13.60
C PRO A 367 40.32 -3.62 -13.00
N ALA A 368 41.60 -3.99 -13.01
CA ALA A 368 42.69 -3.16 -12.49
C ALA A 368 43.39 -2.32 -13.59
N SER A 369 43.29 -2.73 -14.86
CA SER A 369 43.91 -2.05 -15.99
C SER A 369 42.93 -1.08 -16.64
N ILE A 370 42.73 0.09 -16.02
CA ILE A 370 41.91 1.16 -16.59
C ILE A 370 42.77 2.01 -17.52
N ASP A 371 42.58 1.84 -18.83
CA ASP A 371 43.17 2.74 -19.82
C ASP A 371 42.50 4.11 -19.71
N SER A 372 43.25 5.14 -19.34
CA SER A 372 42.74 6.51 -19.37
C SER A 372 42.65 6.99 -20.82
N GLU A 373 41.58 7.71 -21.20
CA GLU A 373 41.40 8.39 -22.50
C GLU A 373 42.43 9.53 -22.78
N LYS A 374 43.67 9.38 -22.32
CA LYS A 374 44.82 10.16 -22.77
C LYS A 374 45.71 9.27 -23.62
N GLU A 375 45.32 9.13 -24.88
CA GLU A 375 46.24 9.08 -26.03
C GLU A 375 45.50 9.43 -27.32
#